data_AF-L7J7K1-F1
#
_entry.id   AF-L7J7K1-F1
#
_cell.length_a   1.000
_cell.length_b   1.000
_cell.length_c   1.000
_cell.angle_alpha   90.00
_cell.angle_beta   90.00
_cell.angle_gamma   90.00
#
_symmetry.space_group_name_H-M   'P 1'
#
loop_
_entity.id
_entity.type
_entity.pdbx_description
1 polymer ?
#
loop_
_entity_poly.entity_id
_entity_poly.type
_entity_poly.pdbx_seq_one_letter_code
_entity_poly.pdbx_strand_id
1 'polypeptide(L)'
;MADIVKNLFGVGKAPAKQPAGGDSDFADFASKVPDPTPAAAPLTSDSTPTLGGSQPTAVPWTKWYNIHERHSLSEFKNEGIVLACIIVVLVLHLIGASMNRTKARKWMRAHAKPLASEFSLVGYAGVPANVGDKEGDELMAALQTLNESRGEKLLREASLFEFATYATGRQNVAFMDVKMTLLKRFNPLITFPEMILSFLIDSIPTPEDTVEATIYPFDGKENLVVPAVPGSTELRAKDNKSTYDNFVWALVNKDRMKELREDRYDVSITFTKDHPKLPAWLSVMSESAEITDALLTPQLIEAAKQAGDLLDYIIVSDQPVEKPTTVAQTTPRKRIILKYRLPGNNDYTNLLPLFQYFVRLPDHLVQVGHFRAEVMRKVKVVRDETIRQIQKAGEDEKAEERAAEREKARKAKRDAELNALDAKAQKKYLEKEREKQLRKSNKRMTQRA
;
A
#
# COMPACT_ATOMS: atom_id res chain seq x y z
N MET A 1 0.08 26.23 -1.79
CA MET A 1 1.49 25.83 -1.62
C MET A 1 1.86 24.61 -2.48
N ALA A 2 1.26 24.41 -3.66
CA ALA A 2 1.58 23.29 -4.56
C ALA A 2 2.32 23.74 -5.83
N ASP A 3 2.04 24.94 -6.34
CA ASP A 3 2.61 25.44 -7.60
C ASP A 3 4.09 25.83 -7.52
N ILE A 4 4.61 26.10 -6.32
CA ILE A 4 6.02 26.46 -6.10
C ILE A 4 6.94 25.24 -6.27
N VAL A 5 6.48 24.04 -5.89
CA VAL A 5 7.27 22.80 -5.99
C VAL A 5 7.42 22.36 -7.46
N LYS A 6 6.41 22.64 -8.29
CA LYS A 6 6.37 22.24 -9.71
C LYS A 6 7.37 23.00 -10.59
N ASN A 7 7.76 24.21 -10.19
CA ASN A 7 8.75 25.02 -10.92
C ASN A 7 10.21 24.79 -10.46
N LEU A 8 10.43 24.04 -9.38
CA LEU A 8 11.77 23.82 -8.82
C LEU A 8 12.42 22.50 -9.28
N PHE A 9 11.61 21.50 -9.66
CA PHE A 9 12.08 20.19 -10.13
C PHE A 9 11.74 19.96 -11.60
N GLY A 10 12.56 20.54 -12.48
CA GLY A 10 12.44 20.37 -13.93
C GLY A 10 12.77 18.96 -14.39
N VAL A 11 11.73 18.16 -14.69
CA VAL A 11 11.85 16.90 -15.45
C VAL A 11 11.21 17.10 -16.82
N GLY A 12 12.03 17.37 -17.82
CA GLY A 12 11.59 17.53 -19.20
C GLY A 12 11.08 16.21 -19.77
N LYS A 13 9.78 16.12 -20.05
CA LYS A 13 9.16 14.96 -20.71
C LYS A 13 9.09 15.22 -22.22
N ALA A 14 9.89 14.49 -23.00
CA ALA A 14 9.83 14.56 -24.46
C ALA A 14 8.44 14.10 -24.97
N PRO A 15 7.82 14.82 -25.94
CA PRO A 15 6.55 14.40 -26.52
C PRO A 15 6.74 13.26 -27.53
N ALA A 16 5.82 12.29 -27.50
CA ALA A 16 5.81 11.17 -28.44
C ALA A 16 5.28 11.58 -29.83
N LYS A 17 5.81 10.96 -30.89
CA LYS A 17 5.27 11.06 -32.25
C LYS A 17 3.95 10.30 -32.39
N GLN A 18 2.95 10.91 -33.02
CA GLN A 18 1.98 10.28 -33.93
C GLN A 18 1.40 11.34 -34.90
N PRO A 19 0.69 10.96 -35.98
CA PRO A 19 1.04 11.40 -37.33
C PRO A 19 0.40 12.72 -37.78
N ALA A 20 1.06 13.39 -38.74
CA ALA A 20 0.53 14.56 -39.42
C ALA A 20 -0.15 14.17 -40.75
N GLY A 21 -1.44 14.51 -40.88
CA GLY A 21 -2.00 14.93 -42.17
C GLY A 21 -1.60 16.39 -42.42
N GLY A 22 -1.52 16.80 -43.69
CA GLY A 22 -1.05 18.14 -44.06
C GLY A 22 -2.10 19.23 -43.90
N ASP A 23 -1.63 20.49 -43.87
CA ASP A 23 -1.97 21.48 -44.90
C ASP A 23 -0.94 22.62 -44.91
N SER A 24 -0.86 23.34 -46.03
CA SER A 24 0.25 24.22 -46.38
C SER A 24 -0.19 25.67 -46.59
N ASP A 25 0.05 26.57 -45.62
CA ASP A 25 -0.21 28.01 -45.83
C ASP A 25 0.50 28.98 -44.84
N PHE A 26 1.83 28.86 -44.63
CA PHE A 26 2.55 29.78 -43.74
C PHE A 26 4.06 29.96 -44.05
N ALA A 27 4.39 30.42 -45.25
CA ALA A 27 5.77 30.41 -45.75
C ALA A 27 6.35 31.78 -46.22
N ASP A 28 5.81 32.93 -45.80
CA ASP A 28 6.11 34.22 -46.45
C ASP A 28 6.39 35.43 -45.53
N PHE A 29 6.88 35.21 -44.30
CA PHE A 29 7.18 36.30 -43.33
C PHE A 29 8.65 36.41 -42.89
N ALA A 30 9.58 35.67 -43.51
CA ALA A 30 10.98 35.57 -43.06
C ALA A 30 11.97 36.50 -43.81
N SER A 31 11.52 37.61 -44.42
CA SER A 31 12.44 38.54 -45.11
C SER A 31 12.06 40.02 -44.98
N LYS A 32 12.49 40.67 -43.88
CA LYS A 32 12.96 42.08 -43.82
C LYS A 32 13.47 42.52 -42.42
N VAL A 33 14.79 42.77 -42.31
CA VAL A 33 15.47 44.01 -41.84
C VAL A 33 15.08 44.64 -40.46
N PRO A 34 15.98 45.25 -39.64
CA PRO A 34 17.44 45.11 -39.42
C PRO A 34 17.87 44.96 -37.92
N ASP A 35 19.13 44.64 -37.64
CA ASP A 35 19.71 44.64 -36.27
C ASP A 35 20.10 46.05 -35.74
N PRO A 36 19.83 46.39 -34.46
CA PRO A 36 20.20 47.68 -33.85
C PRO A 36 21.49 47.66 -32.99
N THR A 37 22.30 48.71 -33.13
CA THR A 37 23.56 48.96 -32.40
C THR A 37 23.35 49.60 -31.01
N PRO A 38 24.09 49.24 -29.94
CA PRO A 38 24.12 49.97 -28.67
C PRO A 38 25.28 51.00 -28.57
N ALA A 39 25.10 52.05 -27.78
CA ALA A 39 26.05 53.15 -27.57
C ALA A 39 26.89 53.02 -26.27
N ALA A 40 28.03 53.73 -26.20
CA ALA A 40 28.97 53.80 -25.05
C ALA A 40 28.72 55.08 -24.19
N ALA A 41 29.43 55.41 -23.09
CA ALA A 41 30.68 54.90 -22.46
C ALA A 41 30.58 55.04 -20.89
N PRO A 42 31.62 55.01 -20.02
CA PRO A 42 33.00 55.55 -20.14
C PRO A 42 34.15 54.55 -19.87
N LEU A 43 35.38 55.04 -20.04
CA LEU A 43 36.63 54.28 -20.22
C LEU A 43 37.63 54.41 -19.06
N THR A 44 38.51 53.41 -18.92
CA THR A 44 39.90 53.61 -18.46
C THR A 44 40.89 52.78 -19.30
N SER A 45 41.65 53.49 -20.15
CA SER A 45 42.96 53.19 -20.78
C SER A 45 43.33 51.82 -21.40
N ASP A 46 43.71 51.91 -22.69
CA ASP A 46 44.84 51.23 -23.38
C ASP A 46 44.66 49.89 -24.14
N SER A 47 43.92 50.02 -25.26
CA SER A 47 44.36 49.65 -26.63
C SER A 47 44.82 48.22 -26.99
N THR A 48 43.91 47.43 -27.55
CA THR A 48 43.97 46.94 -28.97
C THR A 48 42.63 46.31 -29.36
N PRO A 49 42.09 46.52 -30.58
CA PRO A 49 40.70 46.16 -30.89
C PRO A 49 40.56 44.80 -31.59
N THR A 50 39.81 43.87 -31.00
CA THR A 50 39.17 42.76 -31.73
C THR A 50 37.70 42.64 -31.31
N LEU A 51 36.80 42.65 -32.29
CA LEU A 51 35.36 42.61 -32.06
C LEU A 51 34.92 41.24 -31.50
N GLY A 52 34.02 41.27 -30.52
CA GLY A 52 33.43 40.05 -29.99
C GLY A 52 32.45 39.40 -30.96
N GLY A 53 32.60 38.10 -31.17
CA GLY A 53 31.46 37.24 -31.46
C GLY A 53 30.86 36.75 -30.14
N SER A 54 29.54 36.72 -30.02
CA SER A 54 28.87 35.95 -28.97
C SER A 54 29.18 34.47 -29.19
N GLN A 55 30.25 33.99 -28.56
CA GLN A 55 30.49 32.56 -28.44
C GLN A 55 29.20 31.93 -27.89
N PRO A 56 28.74 30.79 -28.43
CA PRO A 56 27.82 29.97 -27.66
C PRO A 56 28.49 29.71 -26.30
N THR A 57 27.72 29.56 -25.23
CA THR A 57 28.24 29.04 -23.96
C THR A 57 28.62 27.57 -24.15
N ALA A 58 29.71 27.34 -24.88
CA ALA A 58 30.37 26.07 -25.05
C ALA A 58 30.74 25.61 -23.66
N VAL A 59 30.00 24.61 -23.18
CA VAL A 59 30.24 23.96 -21.89
C VAL A 59 31.72 23.64 -21.83
N PRO A 60 32.48 24.12 -20.82
CA PRO A 60 33.93 24.21 -20.92
C PRO A 60 34.54 22.87 -21.31
N TRP A 61 35.26 22.88 -22.44
CA TRP A 61 35.69 21.67 -23.16
C TRP A 61 36.80 20.95 -22.37
N THR A 62 36.39 20.12 -21.42
CA THR A 62 37.31 19.41 -20.53
C THR A 62 37.73 18.06 -21.13
N LYS A 63 38.99 17.67 -20.92
CA LYS A 63 39.54 16.34 -21.28
C LYS A 63 38.73 15.15 -20.72
N TRP A 64 37.83 15.41 -19.77
CA TRP A 64 36.86 14.43 -19.28
C TRP A 64 35.94 13.87 -20.39
N TYR A 65 35.62 14.65 -21.43
CA TYR A 65 34.72 14.22 -22.51
C TYR A 65 35.43 13.71 -23.77
N ASN A 66 36.72 14.01 -23.97
CA ASN A 66 37.49 13.57 -25.14
C ASN A 66 38.02 12.12 -24.94
N ILE A 67 37.14 11.13 -25.01
CA ILE A 67 37.51 9.70 -24.89
C ILE A 67 38.49 9.27 -25.98
N HIS A 68 38.34 9.81 -27.19
CA HIS A 68 39.16 9.46 -28.37
C HIS A 68 40.62 9.97 -28.31
N GLU A 69 40.93 10.92 -27.43
CA GLU A 69 42.28 11.46 -27.24
C GLU A 69 43.07 10.73 -26.14
N ARG A 70 42.48 9.69 -25.52
CA ARG A 70 43.09 8.94 -24.43
C ARG A 70 43.72 7.66 -24.94
N HIS A 71 45.00 7.50 -24.63
CA HIS A 71 45.82 6.41 -25.16
C HIS A 71 46.69 5.73 -24.10
N SER A 72 46.74 6.23 -22.85
CA SER A 72 47.50 5.59 -21.77
C SER A 72 46.60 5.02 -20.67
N LEU A 73 46.94 3.83 -20.15
CA LEU A 73 46.22 3.21 -19.03
C LEU A 73 46.20 4.09 -17.76
N SER A 74 47.14 5.02 -17.62
CA SER A 74 47.17 6.03 -16.56
C SER A 74 46.01 7.02 -16.62
N GLU A 75 45.52 7.39 -17.80
CA GLU A 75 44.37 8.29 -17.98
C GLU A 75 43.05 7.61 -17.54
N PHE A 76 42.99 6.29 -17.63
CA PHE A 76 41.83 5.48 -17.24
C PHE A 76 41.77 5.13 -15.74
N LYS A 77 42.72 5.59 -14.90
CA LYS A 77 42.75 5.27 -13.46
C LYS A 77 41.44 5.62 -12.74
N ASN A 78 40.87 6.80 -13.00
CA ASN A 78 39.61 7.23 -12.37
C ASN A 78 38.43 6.39 -12.85
N GLU A 79 38.39 6.04 -14.14
CA GLU A 79 37.34 5.18 -14.72
C GLU A 79 37.46 3.74 -14.21
N GLY A 80 38.69 3.24 -13.99
CA GLY A 80 38.96 1.96 -13.35
C GLY A 80 38.49 1.91 -11.89
N ILE A 81 38.66 3.00 -11.13
CA ILE A 81 38.11 3.13 -9.77
C ILE A 81 36.58 3.14 -9.80
N VAL A 82 35.96 3.90 -10.70
CA VAL A 82 34.50 3.92 -10.86
C VAL A 82 33.97 2.53 -11.27
N LEU A 83 34.63 1.86 -12.20
CA LEU A 83 34.29 0.50 -12.63
C LEU A 83 34.44 -0.50 -11.48
N ALA A 84 35.49 -0.42 -10.68
CA ALA A 84 35.66 -1.26 -9.49
C ALA A 84 34.54 -1.04 -8.46
N CYS A 85 34.16 0.21 -8.20
CA CYS A 85 33.01 0.54 -7.34
C CYS A 85 31.69 -0.02 -7.90
N ILE A 86 31.45 0.09 -9.21
CA ILE A 86 30.27 -0.50 -9.87
C ILE A 86 30.27 -2.03 -9.72
N ILE A 87 31.42 -2.69 -9.95
CA ILE A 87 31.56 -4.15 -9.77
C ILE A 87 31.25 -4.56 -8.33
N VAL A 88 31.76 -3.83 -7.32
CA VAL A 88 31.44 -4.10 -5.91
C VAL A 88 29.95 -3.97 -5.63
N VAL A 89 29.29 -2.92 -6.12
CA VAL A 89 27.83 -2.74 -5.96
C VAL A 89 27.05 -3.87 -6.66
N LEU A 90 27.45 -4.28 -7.87
CA LEU A 90 26.82 -5.38 -8.60
C LEU A 90 27.01 -6.73 -7.88
N VAL A 91 28.20 -7.01 -7.33
CA VAL A 91 28.46 -8.22 -6.55
C VAL A 91 27.60 -8.24 -5.27
N LEU A 92 27.54 -7.14 -4.52
CA LEU A 92 26.69 -7.03 -3.34
C LEU A 92 25.20 -7.16 -3.69
N HIS A 93 24.77 -6.61 -4.82
CA HIS A 93 23.41 -6.74 -5.33
C HIS A 93 23.03 -8.20 -5.61
N LEU A 94 23.88 -8.92 -6.36
CA LEU A 94 23.65 -10.32 -6.71
C LEU A 94 23.68 -11.23 -5.48
N ILE A 95 24.62 -11.01 -4.55
CA ILE A 95 24.68 -11.74 -3.28
C ILE A 95 23.41 -11.49 -2.46
N GLY A 96 23.02 -10.23 -2.24
CA GLY A 96 21.82 -9.88 -1.48
C GLY A 96 20.54 -10.47 -2.06
N ALA A 97 20.38 -10.44 -3.39
CA ALA A 97 19.28 -11.09 -4.09
C ALA A 97 19.29 -12.63 -3.93
N SER A 98 20.46 -13.27 -4.04
CA SER A 98 20.59 -14.72 -3.86
C SER A 98 20.29 -15.19 -2.43
N MET A 99 20.66 -14.40 -1.42
CA MET A 99 20.34 -14.65 -0.01
C MET A 99 18.82 -14.58 0.23
N ASN A 100 18.17 -13.55 -0.30
CA ASN A 100 16.71 -13.39 -0.23
C ASN A 100 15.98 -14.58 -0.89
N ARG A 101 16.35 -14.93 -2.12
CA ARG A 101 15.81 -16.13 -2.83
C ARG A 101 16.03 -17.41 -2.02
N THR A 102 17.19 -17.58 -1.39
CA THR A 102 17.50 -18.75 -0.57
C THR A 102 16.63 -18.80 0.70
N LYS A 103 16.42 -17.67 1.39
CA LYS A 103 15.55 -17.60 2.58
C LYS A 103 14.09 -17.92 2.23
N ALA A 104 13.56 -17.33 1.15
CA ALA A 104 12.22 -17.60 0.65
C ALA A 104 12.02 -19.09 0.27
N ARG A 105 12.98 -19.70 -0.44
CA ARG A 105 12.96 -21.14 -0.78
C ARG A 105 12.98 -22.04 0.47
N LYS A 106 13.81 -21.73 1.47
CA LYS A 106 13.84 -22.48 2.74
C LYS A 106 12.50 -22.41 3.47
N TRP A 107 11.88 -21.23 3.54
CA TRP A 107 10.54 -21.06 4.12
C TRP A 107 9.51 -21.90 3.36
N MET A 108 9.52 -21.85 2.02
CA MET A 108 8.59 -22.61 1.19
C MET A 108 8.76 -24.12 1.39
N ARG A 109 9.99 -24.64 1.50
CA ARG A 109 10.23 -26.08 1.79
C ARG A 109 9.59 -26.53 3.11
N ALA A 110 9.60 -25.69 4.14
CA ALA A 110 8.98 -26.01 5.43
C ALA A 110 7.44 -25.95 5.37
N HIS A 111 6.88 -24.99 4.62
CA HIS A 111 5.43 -24.75 4.54
C HIS A 111 4.72 -25.51 3.41
N ALA A 112 5.46 -26.07 2.44
CA ALA A 112 4.91 -26.80 1.29
C ALA A 112 4.03 -27.98 1.70
N LYS A 113 4.49 -28.82 2.65
CA LYS A 113 3.73 -29.99 3.11
C LYS A 113 2.44 -29.58 3.84
N PRO A 114 2.46 -28.69 4.87
CA PRO A 114 1.24 -28.17 5.49
C PRO A 114 0.24 -27.57 4.49
N LEU A 115 0.72 -26.88 3.45
CA LEU A 115 -0.15 -26.31 2.42
C LEU A 115 -0.74 -27.38 1.49
N ALA A 116 0.08 -28.33 1.04
CA ALA A 116 -0.36 -29.41 0.15
C ALA A 116 -1.36 -30.37 0.81
N SER A 117 -1.31 -30.55 2.14
CA SER A 117 -2.27 -31.36 2.89
C SER A 117 -3.60 -30.67 3.18
N GLU A 118 -3.67 -29.34 3.05
CA GLU A 118 -4.80 -28.53 3.53
C GLU A 118 -5.50 -27.74 2.39
N PHE A 119 -4.91 -27.69 1.20
CA PHE A 119 -5.42 -27.04 -0.01
C PHE A 119 -5.19 -27.93 -1.24
N SER A 120 -6.18 -28.05 -2.12
CA SER A 120 -6.05 -28.87 -3.33
C SER A 120 -5.14 -28.23 -4.39
N LEU A 121 -5.06 -26.89 -4.46
CA LEU A 121 -4.15 -26.19 -5.37
C LEU A 121 -3.28 -25.19 -4.62
N VAL A 122 -1.96 -25.33 -4.77
CA VAL A 122 -0.96 -24.42 -4.23
C VAL A 122 -0.06 -23.88 -5.36
N GLY A 123 0.31 -22.61 -5.25
CA GLY A 123 1.13 -21.85 -6.19
C GLY A 123 0.35 -21.32 -7.41
N TYR A 124 1.07 -20.60 -8.27
CA TYR A 124 0.51 -19.99 -9.49
C TYR A 124 0.54 -20.90 -10.73
N ALA A 125 1.00 -22.14 -10.58
CA ALA A 125 1.06 -23.10 -11.70
C ALA A 125 -0.28 -23.82 -11.86
N GLY A 126 -0.90 -23.71 -13.05
CA GLY A 126 -2.16 -24.40 -13.37
C GLY A 126 -2.06 -25.93 -13.23
N VAL A 127 -3.21 -26.60 -13.13
CA VAL A 127 -3.27 -28.07 -13.04
C VAL A 127 -2.95 -28.66 -14.43
N PRO A 128 -1.97 -29.59 -14.54
CA PRO A 128 -1.71 -30.32 -15.79
C PRO A 128 -2.92 -31.16 -16.21
N ALA A 129 -3.20 -31.25 -17.52
CA ALA A 129 -4.37 -31.97 -18.04
C ALA A 129 -4.46 -33.42 -17.51
N ASN A 130 -3.35 -34.16 -17.54
CA ASN A 130 -3.23 -35.54 -17.03
C ASN A 130 -3.51 -35.71 -15.52
N VAL A 131 -3.62 -34.62 -14.76
CA VAL A 131 -4.10 -34.61 -13.37
C VAL A 131 -5.55 -34.14 -13.33
N GLY A 132 -5.92 -33.11 -14.11
CA GLY A 132 -7.29 -32.58 -14.19
C GLY A 132 -8.33 -33.53 -14.79
N ASP A 133 -7.91 -34.52 -15.58
CA ASP A 133 -8.77 -35.57 -16.16
C ASP A 133 -9.20 -36.63 -15.12
N LYS A 134 -8.69 -36.57 -13.88
CA LYS A 134 -9.07 -37.47 -12.79
C LYS A 134 -10.24 -36.90 -11.99
N GLU A 135 -11.02 -37.78 -11.37
CA GLU A 135 -12.17 -37.39 -10.54
C GLU A 135 -12.04 -37.92 -9.10
N GLY A 136 -12.79 -37.32 -8.17
CA GLY A 136 -12.92 -37.77 -6.78
C GLY A 136 -11.59 -37.85 -6.01
N ASP A 137 -11.43 -38.93 -5.24
CA ASP A 137 -10.28 -39.13 -4.34
C ASP A 137 -8.96 -39.29 -5.11
N GLU A 138 -9.00 -39.84 -6.33
CA GLU A 138 -7.80 -39.95 -7.18
C GLU A 138 -7.28 -38.59 -7.63
N LEU A 139 -8.18 -37.64 -7.91
CA LEU A 139 -7.82 -36.25 -8.21
C LEU A 139 -7.16 -35.60 -6.98
N MET A 140 -7.73 -35.78 -5.80
CA MET A 140 -7.19 -35.20 -4.55
C MET A 140 -5.78 -35.74 -4.24
N ALA A 141 -5.57 -37.06 -4.34
CA ALA A 141 -4.25 -37.66 -4.16
C ALA A 141 -3.24 -37.22 -5.24
N ALA A 142 -3.67 -37.09 -6.50
CA ALA A 142 -2.84 -36.59 -7.58
C ALA A 142 -2.49 -35.10 -7.43
N LEU A 143 -3.40 -34.28 -6.92
CA LEU A 143 -3.17 -32.87 -6.61
C LEU A 143 -2.23 -32.68 -5.41
N GLN A 144 -2.38 -33.47 -4.34
CA GLN A 144 -1.45 -33.42 -3.20
C GLN A 144 -0.03 -33.78 -3.64
N THR A 145 0.16 -34.90 -4.35
CA THR A 145 1.47 -35.31 -4.87
C THR A 145 2.04 -34.30 -5.87
N LEU A 146 1.21 -33.68 -6.69
CA LEU A 146 1.59 -32.57 -7.56
C LEU A 146 2.09 -31.36 -6.76
N ASN A 147 1.37 -30.93 -5.72
CA ASN A 147 1.76 -29.80 -4.86
C ASN A 147 3.08 -30.09 -4.11
N GLU A 148 3.24 -31.31 -3.57
CA GLU A 148 4.49 -31.74 -2.92
C GLU A 148 5.67 -31.77 -3.91
N SER A 149 5.48 -32.30 -5.13
CA SER A 149 6.53 -32.34 -6.17
C SER A 149 6.98 -30.97 -6.68
N ARG A 150 6.12 -29.95 -6.59
CA ARG A 150 6.44 -28.57 -7.00
C ARG A 150 7.39 -27.88 -6.04
N GLY A 151 7.29 -28.17 -4.74
CA GLY A 151 8.19 -27.69 -3.68
C GLY A 151 8.51 -26.18 -3.79
N GLU A 152 9.74 -25.84 -4.15
CA GLU A 152 10.21 -24.45 -4.29
C GLU A 152 9.52 -23.66 -5.40
N LYS A 153 8.97 -24.31 -6.43
CA LYS A 153 8.30 -23.65 -7.58
C LYS A 153 6.89 -23.15 -7.25
N LEU A 154 6.39 -23.44 -6.05
CA LEU A 154 5.12 -22.90 -5.54
C LEU A 154 5.19 -21.39 -5.31
N LEU A 155 6.38 -20.87 -5.01
CA LEU A 155 6.64 -19.49 -4.64
C LEU A 155 7.08 -18.66 -5.86
N ARG A 156 6.40 -17.54 -6.08
CA ARG A 156 6.67 -16.57 -7.15
C ARG A 156 7.48 -15.40 -6.61
N GLU A 157 8.53 -15.04 -7.32
CA GLU A 157 9.26 -13.79 -7.11
C GLU A 157 8.46 -12.65 -7.75
N ALA A 158 7.95 -11.73 -6.92
CA ALA A 158 7.30 -10.49 -7.38
C ALA A 158 8.33 -9.35 -7.48
N SER A 159 9.31 -9.35 -6.57
CA SER A 159 10.45 -8.44 -6.52
C SER A 159 11.64 -9.13 -5.83
N LEU A 160 12.84 -8.55 -5.89
CA LEU A 160 14.06 -9.09 -5.23
C LEU A 160 13.95 -9.22 -3.70
N PHE A 161 12.91 -8.65 -3.11
CA PHE A 161 12.57 -8.71 -1.69
C PHE A 161 11.11 -9.09 -1.41
N GLU A 162 10.25 -9.17 -2.43
CA GLU A 162 8.85 -9.56 -2.26
C GLU A 162 8.60 -10.89 -2.97
N PHE A 163 8.16 -11.87 -2.22
CA PHE A 163 7.79 -13.19 -2.72
C PHE A 163 6.35 -13.48 -2.35
N ALA A 164 5.61 -14.13 -3.24
CA ALA A 164 4.21 -14.47 -3.01
C ALA A 164 3.96 -15.95 -3.29
N THR A 165 3.02 -16.54 -2.58
CA THR A 165 2.40 -17.83 -2.94
C THR A 165 0.91 -17.78 -2.66
N TYR A 166 0.15 -18.55 -3.44
CA TYR A 166 -1.30 -18.57 -3.46
C TYR A 166 -1.79 -20.00 -3.15
N ALA A 167 -2.90 -20.14 -2.45
CA ALA A 167 -3.53 -21.43 -2.23
C ALA A 167 -5.06 -21.34 -2.30
N THR A 168 -5.71 -22.38 -2.82
CA THR A 168 -7.18 -22.47 -2.96
C THR A 168 -7.65 -23.93 -2.95
N GLY A 169 -8.97 -24.14 -2.93
CA GLY A 169 -9.58 -25.46 -2.95
C GLY A 169 -9.75 -26.10 -1.57
N ARG A 170 -9.96 -25.29 -0.53
CA ARG A 170 -10.48 -25.72 0.78
C ARG A 170 -11.95 -25.27 0.88
N GLN A 171 -12.81 -26.05 1.52
CA GLN A 171 -14.26 -25.82 1.56
C GLN A 171 -14.67 -24.41 2.02
N ASN A 172 -14.17 -23.92 3.16
CA ASN A 172 -14.58 -22.63 3.74
C ASN A 172 -13.75 -21.42 3.26
N VAL A 173 -12.80 -21.62 2.34
CA VAL A 173 -11.82 -20.60 1.92
C VAL A 173 -11.86 -20.41 0.41
N ALA A 174 -12.17 -19.19 -0.03
CA ALA A 174 -12.10 -18.82 -1.44
C ALA A 174 -10.65 -18.91 -1.94
N PHE A 175 -9.75 -18.23 -1.24
CA PHE A 175 -8.32 -18.34 -1.45
C PHE A 175 -7.53 -17.80 -0.25
N MET A 176 -6.27 -18.18 -0.21
CA MET A 176 -5.25 -17.63 0.67
C MET A 176 -4.14 -17.04 -0.19
N ASP A 177 -3.73 -15.82 0.13
CA ASP A 177 -2.53 -15.18 -0.41
C ASP A 177 -1.48 -15.09 0.72
N VAL A 178 -0.23 -15.39 0.40
CA VAL A 178 0.88 -15.33 1.37
C VAL A 178 1.99 -14.50 0.78
N LYS A 179 2.16 -13.28 1.32
CA LYS A 179 3.21 -12.34 0.94
C LYS A 179 4.36 -12.42 1.95
N MET A 180 5.56 -12.70 1.45
CA MET A 180 6.81 -12.54 2.19
C MET A 180 7.46 -11.22 1.80
N THR A 181 7.81 -10.40 2.79
CA THR A 181 8.56 -9.15 2.59
C THR A 181 9.89 -9.29 3.31
N LEU A 182 10.98 -9.38 2.56
CA LEU A 182 12.35 -9.50 3.08
C LEU A 182 13.04 -8.13 3.10
N LEU A 183 14.14 -8.06 3.85
CA LEU A 183 15.06 -6.93 3.80
C LEU A 183 15.62 -6.72 2.38
N LYS A 184 15.83 -5.45 2.01
CA LYS A 184 16.38 -5.01 0.70
C LYS A 184 17.89 -5.25 0.59
N ARG A 185 18.38 -6.44 0.99
CA ARG A 185 19.81 -6.84 1.05
C ARG A 185 20.60 -6.59 -0.24
N PHE A 186 19.93 -6.58 -1.38
CA PHE A 186 20.48 -6.25 -2.70
C PHE A 186 20.89 -4.77 -2.86
N ASN A 187 20.53 -3.90 -1.91
CA ASN A 187 20.96 -2.51 -1.83
C ASN A 187 21.42 -2.18 -0.39
N PRO A 188 22.67 -2.52 -0.03
CA PRO A 188 23.21 -2.24 1.29
C PRO A 188 23.31 -0.73 1.59
N LEU A 189 23.51 0.11 0.57
CA LEU A 189 23.61 1.57 0.72
C LEU A 189 22.31 2.22 1.21
N ILE A 190 21.16 1.55 1.02
CA ILE A 190 19.87 1.96 1.61
C ILE A 190 19.61 1.22 2.93
N THR A 191 19.84 -0.09 2.97
CA THR A 191 19.51 -0.93 4.14
C THR A 191 20.32 -0.56 5.39
N PHE A 192 21.60 -0.19 5.26
CA PHE A 192 22.41 0.21 6.41
C PHE A 192 21.95 1.54 7.04
N PRO A 193 21.75 2.65 6.28
CA PRO A 193 21.15 3.86 6.83
C PRO A 193 19.73 3.65 7.40
N GLU A 194 18.85 2.90 6.73
CA GLU A 194 17.51 2.57 7.26
C GLU A 194 17.61 1.91 8.66
N MET A 195 18.52 0.93 8.81
CA MET A 195 18.75 0.22 10.07
C MET A 195 19.31 1.13 11.19
N ILE A 196 20.32 1.95 10.88
CA ILE A 196 20.90 2.92 11.83
C ILE A 196 19.84 3.94 12.25
N LEU A 197 19.03 4.43 11.30
CA LEU A 197 18.00 5.41 11.58
C LEU A 197 16.88 4.83 12.46
N SER A 198 16.46 3.58 12.24
CA SER A 198 15.49 2.89 13.10
C SER A 198 16.00 2.64 14.52
N PHE A 199 17.33 2.55 14.73
CA PHE A 199 17.92 2.46 16.06
C PHE A 199 17.99 3.82 16.78
N LEU A 200 18.12 4.92 16.04
CA LEU A 200 18.21 6.28 16.59
C LEU A 200 16.85 6.97 16.76
N ILE A 201 15.83 6.52 16.02
CA ILE A 201 14.49 7.14 15.97
C ILE A 201 13.43 6.05 16.16
N ASP A 202 12.91 5.97 17.38
CA ASP A 202 11.86 5.03 17.83
C ASP A 202 10.53 5.12 17.03
N SER A 203 10.32 6.20 16.29
CA SER A 203 9.15 6.36 15.40
C SER A 203 9.33 5.76 14.00
N ILE A 204 10.46 5.13 13.70
CA ILE A 204 10.73 4.50 12.40
C ILE A 204 10.78 2.98 12.59
N PRO A 205 9.87 2.20 11.95
CA PRO A 205 9.80 0.77 12.16
C PRO A 205 11.12 0.10 11.76
N THR A 206 11.61 -0.80 12.62
CA THR A 206 12.78 -1.60 12.33
C THR A 206 12.52 -2.45 11.08
N PRO A 207 13.37 -2.38 10.04
CA PRO A 207 13.18 -3.18 8.85
C PRO A 207 13.51 -4.64 9.19
N GLU A 208 12.54 -5.54 8.97
CA GLU A 208 12.62 -6.94 9.35
C GLU A 208 12.09 -7.85 8.23
N ASP A 209 12.55 -9.10 8.18
CA ASP A 209 11.97 -10.11 7.28
C ASP A 209 10.62 -10.58 7.86
N THR A 210 9.52 -10.40 7.14
CA THR A 210 8.15 -10.73 7.59
C THR A 210 7.40 -11.60 6.60
N VAL A 211 6.41 -12.36 7.09
CA VAL A 211 5.39 -13.03 6.28
C VAL A 211 4.02 -12.57 6.74
N GLU A 212 3.19 -12.19 5.79
CA GLU A 212 1.77 -11.90 5.96
C GLU A 212 0.97 -12.90 5.12
N ALA A 213 0.19 -13.75 5.80
CA ALA A 213 -0.75 -14.67 5.19
C ALA A 213 -2.16 -14.13 5.38
N THR A 214 -2.92 -13.95 4.30
CA THR A 214 -4.31 -13.50 4.32
C THR A 214 -5.22 -14.55 3.70
N ILE A 215 -6.17 -15.05 4.49
CA ILE A 215 -7.26 -15.93 4.06
C ILE A 215 -8.52 -15.09 3.79
N TYR A 216 -9.15 -15.36 2.65
CA TYR A 216 -10.43 -14.82 2.23
C TYR A 216 -11.50 -15.93 2.31
N PRO A 217 -12.35 -15.97 3.36
CA PRO A 217 -13.44 -16.93 3.47
C PRO A 217 -14.59 -16.63 2.50
N PHE A 218 -15.39 -17.64 2.16
CA PHE A 218 -16.51 -17.48 1.22
C PHE A 218 -17.71 -16.70 1.78
N ASP A 219 -17.95 -16.73 3.09
CA ASP A 219 -19.01 -15.95 3.76
C ASP A 219 -20.42 -16.13 3.14
N GLY A 220 -20.80 -17.37 2.78
CA GLY A 220 -22.10 -17.66 2.16
C GLY A 220 -22.28 -17.10 0.74
N LYS A 221 -21.19 -16.65 0.11
CA LYS A 221 -21.13 -16.11 -1.26
C LYS A 221 -20.40 -17.07 -2.20
N GLU A 222 -20.35 -18.37 -1.88
CA GLU A 222 -19.70 -19.42 -2.67
C GLU A 222 -20.13 -19.34 -4.15
N ASN A 223 -21.44 -19.15 -4.37
CA ASN A 223 -22.08 -19.06 -5.69
C ASN A 223 -21.63 -17.86 -6.55
N LEU A 224 -21.03 -16.83 -5.96
CA LEU A 224 -20.51 -15.65 -6.70
C LEU A 224 -19.03 -15.81 -7.08
N VAL A 225 -18.31 -16.71 -6.40
CA VAL A 225 -16.84 -16.83 -6.52
C VAL A 225 -16.45 -18.10 -7.25
N VAL A 226 -17.15 -19.21 -7.02
CA VAL A 226 -16.87 -20.49 -7.68
C VAL A 226 -17.79 -20.66 -8.88
N PRO A 227 -17.26 -20.94 -10.09
CA PRO A 227 -18.08 -21.26 -11.25
C PRO A 227 -19.06 -22.40 -10.96
N ALA A 228 -20.29 -22.26 -11.45
CA ALA A 228 -21.30 -23.31 -11.40
C ALA A 228 -20.97 -24.37 -12.45
N VAL A 229 -20.42 -25.50 -12.01
CA VAL A 229 -20.24 -26.68 -12.87
C VAL A 229 -21.60 -27.35 -13.06
N PRO A 230 -22.01 -27.76 -14.28
CA PRO A 230 -23.27 -28.47 -14.50
C PRO A 230 -23.43 -29.66 -13.55
N GLY A 231 -24.58 -29.78 -12.88
CA GLY A 231 -24.87 -30.80 -11.87
C GLY A 231 -24.36 -30.50 -10.45
N SER A 232 -23.40 -29.60 -10.25
CA SER A 232 -22.86 -29.28 -8.91
C SER A 232 -23.78 -28.41 -8.03
N THR A 233 -24.78 -27.76 -8.63
CA THR A 233 -25.69 -26.82 -7.95
C THR A 233 -26.64 -27.50 -6.96
N GLU A 234 -27.09 -28.73 -7.25
CA GLU A 234 -28.00 -29.47 -6.37
C GLU A 234 -27.26 -30.08 -5.17
N LEU A 235 -26.01 -30.52 -5.36
CA LEU A 235 -25.12 -30.96 -4.30
C LEU A 235 -24.79 -29.80 -3.34
N ARG A 236 -24.33 -28.66 -3.88
CA ARG A 236 -23.97 -27.47 -3.09
C ARG A 236 -25.16 -26.81 -2.36
N ALA A 237 -26.38 -27.00 -2.84
CA ALA A 237 -27.58 -26.51 -2.13
C ALA A 237 -27.85 -27.27 -0.82
N LYS A 238 -27.24 -28.44 -0.64
CA LYS A 238 -27.38 -29.31 0.53
C LYS A 238 -26.21 -29.17 1.52
N ASP A 239 -25.12 -28.54 1.12
CA ASP A 239 -23.96 -28.24 1.96
C ASP A 239 -24.25 -27.08 2.93
N ASN A 240 -23.68 -27.16 4.14
CA ASN A 240 -23.72 -26.04 5.08
C ASN A 240 -22.89 -24.87 4.51
N LYS A 241 -23.50 -23.68 4.47
CA LYS A 241 -22.84 -22.45 4.00
C LYS A 241 -21.70 -22.06 4.92
N SER A 242 -20.61 -21.52 4.35
CA SER A 242 -19.40 -21.11 5.09
C SER A 242 -19.58 -19.76 5.81
N THR A 243 -20.73 -19.56 6.46
CA THR A 243 -21.13 -18.33 7.14
C THR A 243 -20.80 -18.39 8.63
N TYR A 244 -20.36 -17.26 9.17
CA TYR A 244 -20.23 -17.01 10.61
C TYR A 244 -20.66 -15.57 10.90
N ASP A 245 -20.67 -15.12 12.15
CA ASP A 245 -21.07 -13.76 12.50
C ASP A 245 -20.00 -12.71 12.14
N ASN A 246 -20.40 -11.44 12.10
CA ASN A 246 -19.50 -10.32 11.81
C ASN A 246 -18.91 -9.75 13.10
N PHE A 247 -17.60 -9.76 13.25
CA PHE A 247 -16.88 -9.20 14.39
C PHE A 247 -15.41 -8.92 14.03
N VAL A 248 -14.77 -8.06 14.82
CA VAL A 248 -13.30 -7.94 14.88
C VAL A 248 -12.76 -8.58 16.16
N TRP A 249 -11.75 -9.42 15.99
CA TRP A 249 -10.95 -10.04 17.05
C TRP A 249 -9.51 -10.20 16.58
N ALA A 250 -8.54 -9.94 17.46
CA ALA A 250 -7.13 -10.13 17.17
C ALA A 250 -6.33 -10.57 18.41
N LEU A 251 -5.33 -11.40 18.19
CA LEU A 251 -4.26 -11.72 19.13
C LEU A 251 -3.01 -11.00 18.66
N VAL A 252 -2.43 -10.13 19.51
CA VAL A 252 -1.41 -9.14 19.09
C VAL A 252 -0.25 -9.12 20.09
N ASN A 253 0.98 -9.06 19.58
CA ASN A 253 2.18 -8.77 20.38
C ASN A 253 2.19 -7.28 20.78
N LYS A 254 2.35 -7.00 22.07
CA LYS A 254 2.22 -5.67 22.66
C LYS A 254 3.15 -4.63 22.01
N ASP A 255 4.33 -5.05 21.58
CA ASP A 255 5.33 -4.18 20.97
C ASP A 255 4.85 -3.60 19.63
N ARG A 256 4.08 -4.37 18.84
CA ARG A 256 3.50 -3.93 17.55
C ARG A 256 2.08 -3.37 17.69
N MET A 257 1.48 -3.41 18.89
CA MET A 257 0.08 -3.02 19.11
C MET A 257 -0.20 -1.53 18.86
N LYS A 258 0.81 -0.65 19.05
CA LYS A 258 0.66 0.79 18.77
C LYS A 258 0.60 1.04 17.26
N GLU A 259 1.64 0.63 16.54
CA GLU A 259 1.72 0.65 15.07
C GLU A 259 0.45 0.04 14.45
N LEU A 260 -0.01 -1.11 14.95
CA LEU A 260 -1.21 -1.78 14.45
C LEU A 260 -2.50 -0.95 14.54
N ARG A 261 -2.66 -0.12 15.58
CA ARG A 261 -3.83 0.77 15.71
C ARG A 261 -3.73 2.02 14.83
N GLU A 262 -2.53 2.44 14.47
CA GLU A 262 -2.27 3.61 13.62
C GLU A 262 -2.38 3.22 12.14
N ASP A 263 -1.81 2.09 11.75
CA ASP A 263 -1.83 1.55 10.37
C ASP A 263 -3.18 0.96 9.97
N ARG A 264 -3.91 0.34 10.92
CA ARG A 264 -5.12 -0.42 10.61
C ARG A 264 -6.35 0.08 11.34
N TYR A 265 -7.31 0.52 10.55
CA TYR A 265 -8.60 0.95 11.03
C TYR A 265 -9.42 -0.18 11.67
N ASP A 266 -9.39 -1.39 11.10
CA ASP A 266 -10.19 -2.52 11.59
C ASP A 266 -9.89 -2.91 13.05
N VAL A 267 -8.63 -2.96 13.44
CA VAL A 267 -8.24 -3.25 14.83
C VAL A 267 -8.44 -2.03 15.74
N SER A 268 -8.38 -0.81 15.20
CA SER A 268 -8.52 0.44 15.98
C SER A 268 -9.86 0.62 16.70
N ILE A 269 -10.95 0.02 16.21
CA ILE A 269 -12.29 0.10 16.83
C ILE A 269 -12.49 -0.82 18.04
N THR A 270 -11.55 -1.75 18.28
CA THR A 270 -11.68 -2.77 19.33
C THR A 270 -11.10 -2.29 20.67
N PHE A 271 -11.65 -2.81 21.78
CA PHE A 271 -10.99 -2.63 23.08
C PHE A 271 -9.90 -3.69 23.26
N THR A 272 -8.93 -3.39 24.11
CA THR A 272 -7.81 -4.29 24.43
C THR A 272 -7.97 -4.84 25.83
N LYS A 273 -7.78 -6.15 25.99
CA LYS A 273 -7.90 -6.84 27.28
C LYS A 273 -6.84 -7.94 27.38
N ASP A 274 -6.04 -7.85 28.43
CA ASP A 274 -5.13 -8.94 28.81
C ASP A 274 -5.90 -10.13 29.36
N HIS A 275 -5.44 -11.34 29.03
CA HIS A 275 -6.10 -12.58 29.42
C HIS A 275 -5.11 -13.48 30.19
N PRO A 276 -5.46 -14.01 31.37
CA PRO A 276 -4.49 -14.64 32.29
C PRO A 276 -3.84 -15.94 31.78
N LYS A 277 -4.41 -16.59 30.74
CA LYS A 277 -3.79 -17.77 30.11
C LYS A 277 -2.70 -17.42 29.07
N LEU A 278 -2.64 -16.15 28.64
CA LEU A 278 -1.66 -15.65 27.67
C LEU A 278 -0.38 -15.17 28.37
N PRO A 279 0.79 -15.28 27.70
CA PRO A 279 2.01 -14.62 28.13
C PRO A 279 1.86 -13.11 28.23
N ALA A 280 2.65 -12.46 29.10
CA ALA A 280 2.56 -11.02 29.36
C ALA A 280 2.81 -10.13 28.13
N TRP A 281 3.52 -10.62 27.11
CA TRP A 281 3.82 -9.94 25.84
C TRP A 281 2.69 -10.06 24.79
N LEU A 282 1.73 -10.97 24.97
CA LEU A 282 0.52 -11.05 24.13
C LEU A 282 -0.65 -10.33 24.80
N SER A 283 -1.53 -9.77 23.97
CA SER A 283 -2.83 -9.25 24.39
C SER A 283 -3.91 -9.58 23.37
N VAL A 284 -5.17 -9.57 23.79
CA VAL A 284 -6.31 -9.70 22.90
C VAL A 284 -6.93 -8.33 22.64
N MET A 285 -7.30 -8.08 21.40
CA MET A 285 -8.07 -6.94 20.95
C MET A 285 -9.40 -7.44 20.37
N SER A 286 -10.55 -7.02 20.91
CA SER A 286 -11.85 -7.53 20.44
C SER A 286 -13.00 -6.56 20.71
N GLU A 287 -14.11 -6.74 19.99
CA GLU A 287 -15.39 -6.08 20.30
C GLU A 287 -16.13 -6.71 21.49
N SER A 288 -15.79 -7.93 21.92
CA SER A 288 -16.45 -8.60 23.06
C SER A 288 -15.58 -9.65 23.75
N ALA A 289 -15.78 -9.80 25.06
CA ALA A 289 -15.13 -10.86 25.85
C ALA A 289 -15.63 -12.26 25.45
N GLU A 290 -16.92 -12.44 25.15
CA GLU A 290 -17.48 -13.74 24.73
C GLU A 290 -16.85 -14.25 23.42
N ILE A 291 -16.51 -13.32 22.50
CA ILE A 291 -15.80 -13.64 21.26
C ILE A 291 -14.36 -14.11 21.57
N THR A 292 -13.72 -13.47 22.55
CA THR A 292 -12.39 -13.86 23.01
C THR A 292 -12.39 -15.27 23.61
N ASP A 293 -13.33 -15.58 24.49
CA ASP A 293 -13.41 -16.88 25.16
C ASP A 293 -13.68 -18.03 24.16
N ALA A 294 -14.42 -17.76 23.08
CA ALA A 294 -14.74 -18.71 22.02
C ALA A 294 -13.56 -18.97 21.05
N LEU A 295 -12.75 -17.95 20.76
CA LEU A 295 -11.65 -18.06 19.79
C LEU A 295 -10.29 -18.40 20.42
N LEU A 296 -10.11 -18.14 21.72
CA LEU A 296 -8.86 -18.38 22.43
C LEU A 296 -8.73 -19.84 22.87
N THR A 297 -8.56 -20.73 21.89
CA THR A 297 -8.40 -22.16 22.12
C THR A 297 -7.08 -22.51 22.80
N PRO A 298 -6.98 -23.63 23.56
CA PRO A 298 -5.71 -24.09 24.13
C PRO A 298 -4.62 -24.30 23.07
N GLN A 299 -4.99 -24.85 21.91
CA GLN A 299 -4.08 -25.10 20.79
C GLN A 299 -3.46 -23.79 20.26
N LEU A 300 -4.26 -22.72 20.13
CA LEU A 300 -3.74 -21.41 19.75
C LEU A 300 -2.78 -20.84 20.80
N ILE A 301 -3.12 -20.96 22.09
CA ILE A 301 -2.25 -20.48 23.18
C ILE A 301 -0.90 -21.20 23.15
N GLU A 302 -0.89 -22.51 22.93
CA GLU A 302 0.34 -23.32 22.83
C GLU A 302 1.15 -22.98 21.58
N ALA A 303 0.52 -22.89 20.41
CA ALA A 303 1.18 -22.50 19.16
C ALA A 303 1.76 -21.07 19.22
N ALA A 304 1.05 -20.13 19.84
CA ALA A 304 1.54 -18.77 20.05
C ALA A 304 2.72 -18.73 21.04
N LYS A 305 2.69 -19.55 22.10
CA LYS A 305 3.84 -19.71 23.03
C LYS A 305 5.07 -20.32 22.35
N GLN A 306 4.88 -21.26 21.42
CA GLN A 306 5.97 -21.87 20.65
C GLN A 306 6.58 -20.89 19.63
N ALA A 307 5.75 -20.13 18.92
CA ALA A 307 6.20 -19.06 18.02
C ALA A 307 6.99 -17.97 18.78
N GLY A 308 6.58 -17.67 20.02
CA GLY A 308 7.22 -16.65 20.85
C GLY A 308 7.14 -15.27 20.22
N ASP A 309 8.18 -14.47 20.45
CA ASP A 309 8.27 -13.08 19.98
C ASP A 309 8.15 -12.93 18.44
N LEU A 310 8.40 -13.99 17.67
CA LEU A 310 8.25 -13.97 16.21
C LEU A 310 6.81 -13.71 15.74
N LEU A 311 5.80 -13.95 16.58
CA LEU A 311 4.41 -13.64 16.27
C LEU A 311 4.16 -12.13 16.42
N ASP A 312 3.76 -11.45 15.34
CA ASP A 312 3.32 -10.05 15.39
C ASP A 312 1.82 -9.99 15.74
N TYR A 313 0.97 -10.62 14.91
CA TYR A 313 -0.47 -10.70 15.16
C TYR A 313 -1.21 -11.78 14.35
N ILE A 314 -2.36 -12.20 14.87
CA ILE A 314 -3.45 -12.86 14.14
C ILE A 314 -4.69 -11.98 14.26
N ILE A 315 -5.35 -11.67 13.16
CA ILE A 315 -6.56 -10.83 13.08
C ILE A 315 -7.66 -11.62 12.35
N VAL A 316 -8.86 -11.62 12.91
CA VAL A 316 -10.12 -11.99 12.25
C VAL A 316 -10.96 -10.71 12.18
N SER A 317 -11.29 -10.24 10.98
CA SER A 317 -11.93 -8.95 10.78
C SER A 317 -12.89 -9.00 9.60
N ASP A 318 -14.10 -8.45 9.77
CA ASP A 318 -15.01 -8.14 8.67
C ASP A 318 -14.94 -6.67 8.19
N GLN A 319 -14.10 -5.85 8.84
CA GLN A 319 -14.00 -4.41 8.57
C GLN A 319 -12.97 -4.08 7.47
N PRO A 320 -13.02 -2.88 6.87
CA PRO A 320 -11.97 -2.40 5.98
C PRO A 320 -10.67 -2.09 6.75
N VAL A 321 -9.52 -2.35 6.11
CA VAL A 321 -8.19 -2.11 6.69
C VAL A 321 -7.91 -0.60 6.79
N GLU A 322 -8.27 0.14 5.75
CA GLU A 322 -8.24 1.59 5.72
C GLU A 322 -9.57 2.17 6.22
N LYS A 323 -9.52 3.38 6.80
CA LYS A 323 -10.71 4.06 7.31
C LYS A 323 -11.67 4.41 6.16
N PRO A 324 -12.92 3.91 6.16
CA PRO A 324 -13.86 4.12 5.08
C PRO A 324 -14.33 5.58 5.06
N THR A 325 -14.25 6.22 3.90
CA THR A 325 -14.75 7.60 3.68
C THR A 325 -16.20 7.63 3.21
N THR A 326 -16.72 6.49 2.73
CA THR A 326 -18.08 6.38 2.19
C THR A 326 -18.83 5.19 2.79
N VAL A 327 -20.16 5.32 2.90
CA VAL A 327 -21.04 4.26 3.44
C VAL A 327 -21.00 2.97 2.59
N ALA A 328 -20.68 3.05 1.30
CA ALA A 328 -20.53 1.85 0.47
C ALA A 328 -19.30 0.99 0.88
N GLN A 329 -18.23 1.63 1.37
CA GLN A 329 -17.00 0.95 1.80
C GLN A 329 -17.15 0.27 3.18
N THR A 330 -18.20 0.57 3.95
CA THR A 330 -18.49 -0.12 5.22
C THR A 330 -19.16 -1.49 5.01
N THR A 331 -19.34 -1.94 3.76
CA THR A 331 -19.82 -3.29 3.45
C THR A 331 -18.86 -4.33 4.02
N PRO A 332 -19.30 -5.24 4.92
CA PRO A 332 -18.43 -6.22 5.55
C PRO A 332 -17.68 -7.11 4.54
N ARG A 333 -16.36 -7.21 4.71
CA ARG A 333 -15.43 -8.04 3.91
C ARG A 333 -14.50 -8.81 4.84
N LYS A 334 -14.94 -10.01 5.20
CA LYS A 334 -14.21 -10.94 6.06
C LYS A 334 -12.84 -11.29 5.51
N ARG A 335 -11.85 -11.18 6.38
CA ARG A 335 -10.43 -11.50 6.17
C ARG A 335 -9.87 -12.07 7.46
N ILE A 336 -8.99 -13.04 7.33
CA ILE A 336 -8.25 -13.64 8.44
C ILE A 336 -6.78 -13.50 8.10
N ILE A 337 -6.02 -12.78 8.93
CA ILE A 337 -4.65 -12.34 8.63
C ILE A 337 -3.72 -12.82 9.73
N LEU A 338 -2.61 -13.46 9.35
CA LEU A 338 -1.50 -13.83 10.23
C LEU A 338 -0.26 -13.10 9.75
N LYS A 339 0.38 -12.34 10.64
CA LYS A 339 1.70 -11.75 10.41
C LYS A 339 2.71 -12.24 11.44
N TYR A 340 3.88 -12.67 10.97
CA TYR A 340 5.00 -13.07 11.82
C TYR A 340 6.35 -12.75 11.16
N ARG A 341 7.39 -12.64 11.99
CA ARG A 341 8.78 -12.38 11.61
C ARG A 341 9.51 -13.67 11.28
N LEU A 342 10.38 -13.63 10.26
CA LEU A 342 11.15 -14.78 9.79
C LEU A 342 12.47 -14.89 10.55
N PRO A 343 12.69 -15.96 11.33
CA PRO A 343 13.86 -16.06 12.20
C PRO A 343 15.18 -16.07 11.41
N GLY A 344 16.23 -15.49 12.01
CA GLY A 344 17.54 -15.33 11.36
C GLY A 344 18.23 -16.66 11.03
N ASN A 345 18.02 -17.70 11.84
CA ASN A 345 18.57 -19.04 11.64
C ASN A 345 17.90 -19.81 10.47
N ASN A 346 16.73 -19.36 9.99
CA ASN A 346 15.88 -20.06 9.02
C ASN A 346 15.32 -21.41 9.51
N ASP A 347 15.18 -21.59 10.83
CA ASP A 347 14.42 -22.69 11.41
C ASP A 347 12.96 -22.25 11.61
N TYR A 348 12.03 -22.98 10.99
CA TYR A 348 10.60 -22.65 11.01
C TYR A 348 9.79 -23.62 11.89
N THR A 349 10.42 -24.61 12.53
CA THR A 349 9.74 -25.66 13.31
C THR A 349 8.76 -25.10 14.34
N ASN A 350 9.16 -24.05 15.07
CA ASN A 350 8.34 -23.37 16.07
C ASN A 350 7.15 -22.56 15.49
N LEU A 351 7.19 -22.20 14.20
CA LEU A 351 6.14 -21.43 13.51
C LEU A 351 5.12 -22.33 12.79
N LEU A 352 5.50 -23.56 12.43
CA LEU A 352 4.63 -24.49 11.71
C LEU A 352 3.30 -24.81 12.44
N PRO A 353 3.25 -25.02 13.77
CA PRO A 353 1.99 -25.26 14.48
C PRO A 353 1.03 -24.06 14.42
N LEU A 354 1.57 -22.84 14.53
CA LEU A 354 0.79 -21.61 14.42
C LEU A 354 0.22 -21.43 13.01
N PHE A 355 1.04 -21.70 11.98
CA PHE A 355 0.61 -21.62 10.59
C PHE A 355 -0.45 -22.69 10.25
N GLN A 356 -0.29 -23.92 10.75
CA GLN A 356 -1.29 -24.99 10.60
C GLN A 356 -2.61 -24.63 11.29
N TYR A 357 -2.56 -24.06 12.50
CA TYR A 357 -3.76 -23.56 13.18
C TYR A 357 -4.44 -22.45 12.38
N PHE A 358 -3.68 -21.47 11.87
CA PHE A 358 -4.19 -20.39 11.03
C PHE A 358 -4.89 -20.90 9.75
N VAL A 359 -4.32 -21.90 9.07
CA VAL A 359 -4.93 -22.52 7.87
C VAL A 359 -6.26 -23.21 8.19
N ARG A 360 -6.42 -23.76 9.40
CA ARG A 360 -7.65 -24.43 9.89
C ARG A 360 -8.64 -23.47 10.58
N LEU A 361 -8.21 -22.28 10.95
CA LEU A 361 -9.02 -21.26 11.65
C LEU A 361 -10.36 -20.93 10.94
N PRO A 362 -10.46 -20.86 9.60
CA PRO A 362 -11.74 -20.64 8.91
C PRO A 362 -12.79 -21.71 9.22
N ASP A 363 -12.40 -22.98 9.35
CA ASP A 363 -13.34 -24.06 9.63
C ASP A 363 -13.84 -23.99 11.08
N HIS A 364 -12.93 -23.69 12.02
CA HIS A 364 -13.27 -23.42 13.42
C HIS A 364 -14.19 -22.19 13.55
N LEU A 365 -13.98 -21.15 12.74
CA LEU A 365 -14.83 -19.95 12.71
C LEU A 365 -16.25 -20.25 12.22
N VAL A 366 -16.43 -21.13 11.22
CA VAL A 366 -17.77 -21.56 10.78
C VAL A 366 -18.48 -22.39 11.85
N GLN A 367 -17.75 -23.16 12.66
CA GLN A 367 -18.34 -23.97 13.74
C GLN A 367 -18.69 -23.16 15.00
N VAL A 368 -17.83 -22.23 15.39
CA VAL A 368 -17.87 -21.55 16.70
C VAL A 368 -18.31 -20.08 16.60
N GLY A 369 -18.18 -19.45 15.44
CA GLY A 369 -18.46 -18.03 15.22
C GLY A 369 -19.94 -17.66 15.14
N HIS A 370 -20.81 -18.33 15.89
CA HIS A 370 -22.23 -18.00 16.03
C HIS A 370 -22.52 -17.57 17.48
N PHE A 371 -22.65 -16.27 17.69
CA PHE A 371 -22.73 -15.66 19.01
C PHE A 371 -24.16 -15.34 19.43
N ARG A 372 -24.33 -15.08 20.73
CA ARG A 372 -25.62 -14.64 21.27
C ARG A 372 -26.01 -13.29 20.68
N ALA A 373 -27.30 -13.10 20.42
CA ALA A 373 -27.85 -11.87 19.86
C ALA A 373 -27.53 -10.61 20.68
N GLU A 374 -27.25 -10.75 21.99
CA GLU A 374 -26.79 -9.64 22.85
C GLU A 374 -25.38 -9.15 22.49
N VAL A 375 -24.45 -10.06 22.18
CA VAL A 375 -23.10 -9.72 21.72
C VAL A 375 -23.19 -9.03 20.36
N MET A 376 -23.96 -9.61 19.44
CA MET A 376 -24.17 -9.05 18.10
C MET A 376 -24.86 -7.70 18.12
N ARG A 377 -25.72 -7.43 19.11
CA ARG A 377 -26.30 -6.09 19.33
C ARG A 377 -25.24 -5.08 19.77
N LYS A 378 -24.33 -5.43 20.68
CA LYS A 378 -23.22 -4.54 21.13
C LYS A 378 -22.29 -4.19 19.96
N VAL A 379 -21.83 -5.22 19.24
CA VAL A 379 -21.05 -5.12 17.99
C VAL A 379 -21.73 -4.18 17.00
N LYS A 380 -23.03 -4.38 16.74
CA LYS A 380 -23.79 -3.53 15.81
C LYS A 380 -23.90 -2.08 16.28
N VAL A 381 -24.10 -1.80 17.57
CA VAL A 381 -24.22 -0.42 18.08
C VAL A 381 -22.95 0.39 17.81
N VAL A 382 -21.76 -0.18 18.03
CA VAL A 382 -20.47 0.49 17.76
C VAL A 382 -20.32 0.81 16.26
N ARG A 383 -20.80 -0.09 15.40
CA ARG A 383 -20.75 0.06 13.93
C ARG A 383 -21.77 1.08 13.42
N ASP A 384 -22.98 1.07 13.95
CA ASP A 384 -24.03 2.05 13.60
C ASP A 384 -23.61 3.48 14.03
N GLU A 385 -22.96 3.62 15.20
CA GLU A 385 -22.36 4.89 15.62
C GLU A 385 -21.23 5.35 14.68
N THR A 386 -20.33 4.44 14.32
CA THR A 386 -19.25 4.69 13.35
C THR A 386 -19.79 5.14 11.99
N ILE A 387 -20.79 4.44 11.46
CA ILE A 387 -21.45 4.79 10.19
C ILE A 387 -22.09 6.18 10.28
N ARG A 388 -22.70 6.52 11.43
CA ARG A 388 -23.28 7.85 11.67
C ARG A 388 -22.21 8.95 11.71
N GLN A 389 -21.01 8.68 12.24
CA GLN A 389 -19.88 9.62 12.19
C GLN A 389 -19.42 9.87 10.74
N ILE A 390 -19.32 8.81 9.92
CA ILE A 390 -18.97 8.91 8.49
C ILE A 390 -20.04 9.68 7.70
N GLN A 391 -21.32 9.39 7.93
CA GLN A 391 -22.44 10.12 7.33
C GLN A 391 -22.38 11.61 7.66
N LYS A 392 -22.18 11.96 8.94
CA LYS A 392 -22.05 13.35 9.38
C LYS A 392 -20.86 14.04 8.72
N ALA A 393 -19.68 13.39 8.69
CA ALA A 393 -18.50 13.97 8.04
C ALA A 393 -18.74 14.26 6.54
N GLY A 394 -19.42 13.35 5.82
CA GLY A 394 -19.80 13.56 4.43
C GLY A 394 -20.93 14.57 4.21
N GLU A 395 -21.78 14.83 5.21
CA GLU A 395 -22.77 15.92 5.19
C GLU A 395 -22.11 17.28 5.43
N ASP A 396 -21.17 17.35 6.39
CA ASP A 396 -20.38 18.53 6.72
C ASP A 396 -19.49 18.94 5.53
N GLU A 397 -18.76 18.00 4.90
CA GLU A 397 -17.96 18.24 3.67
C GLU A 397 -18.82 18.82 2.53
N LYS A 398 -19.99 18.23 2.26
CA LYS A 398 -20.95 18.74 1.26
C LYS A 398 -21.55 20.09 1.67
N ALA A 399 -21.62 20.41 2.96
CA ALA A 399 -22.09 21.71 3.43
C ALA A 399 -21.03 22.80 3.23
N GLU A 400 -19.76 22.47 3.47
CA GLU A 400 -18.62 23.33 3.18
C GLU A 400 -18.45 23.57 1.68
N GLU A 401 -18.55 22.54 0.84
CA GLU A 401 -18.50 22.69 -0.63
C GLU A 401 -19.61 23.62 -1.13
N ARG A 402 -20.87 23.39 -0.71
CA ARG A 402 -22.01 24.27 -1.05
C ARG A 402 -21.85 25.68 -0.49
N ALA A 403 -21.16 25.87 0.63
CA ALA A 403 -20.86 27.21 1.16
C ALA A 403 -19.79 27.91 0.32
N ALA A 404 -18.72 27.20 -0.06
CA ALA A 404 -17.66 27.69 -0.92
C ALA A 404 -18.15 28.02 -2.34
N GLU A 405 -19.04 27.21 -2.92
CA GLU A 405 -19.70 27.51 -4.19
C GLU A 405 -20.57 28.76 -4.09
N ARG A 406 -21.38 28.90 -3.03
CA ARG A 406 -22.19 30.11 -2.78
C ARG A 406 -21.32 31.35 -2.61
N GLU A 407 -20.16 31.23 -1.97
CA GLU A 407 -19.20 32.34 -1.85
C GLU A 407 -18.55 32.68 -3.19
N LYS A 408 -18.06 31.68 -3.94
CA LYS A 408 -17.51 31.87 -5.30
C LYS A 408 -18.53 32.50 -6.24
N ALA A 409 -19.78 32.02 -6.25
CA ALA A 409 -20.85 32.58 -7.07
C ALA A 409 -21.22 34.01 -6.65
N ARG A 410 -21.22 34.31 -5.35
CA ARG A 410 -21.46 35.67 -4.85
C ARG A 410 -20.31 36.61 -5.17
N LYS A 411 -19.05 36.13 -5.14
CA LYS A 411 -17.86 36.88 -5.56
C LYS A 411 -17.88 37.13 -7.08
N ALA A 412 -18.14 36.12 -7.89
CA ALA A 412 -18.24 36.27 -9.34
C ALA A 412 -19.35 37.25 -9.76
N LYS A 413 -20.53 37.21 -9.12
CA LYS A 413 -21.60 38.20 -9.34
C LYS A 413 -21.18 39.61 -8.92
N ARG A 414 -20.53 39.75 -7.76
CA ARG A 414 -19.96 41.04 -7.29
C ARG A 414 -18.94 41.59 -8.28
N ASP A 415 -18.01 40.78 -8.74
CA ASP A 415 -16.92 41.20 -9.63
C ASP A 415 -17.47 41.54 -11.03
N ALA A 416 -18.49 40.83 -11.51
CA ALA A 416 -19.23 41.19 -12.73
C ALA A 416 -20.01 42.51 -12.59
N GLU A 417 -20.73 42.73 -11.47
CA GLU A 417 -21.39 44.01 -11.18
C GLU A 417 -20.39 45.17 -11.09
N LEU A 418 -19.23 44.96 -10.45
CA LEU A 418 -18.19 45.98 -10.31
C LEU A 418 -17.49 46.32 -11.63
N ASN A 419 -17.37 45.37 -12.56
CA ASN A 419 -16.79 45.58 -13.89
C ASN A 419 -17.77 46.23 -14.88
N ALA A 420 -19.08 46.14 -14.64
CA ALA A 420 -20.12 46.75 -15.49
C ALA A 420 -20.45 48.21 -15.12
N LEU A 421 -19.81 48.78 -14.09
CA LEU A 421 -20.11 50.11 -13.54
C LEU A 421 -18.98 51.12 -13.81
N ASP A 422 -19.37 52.35 -14.19
CA ASP A 422 -18.46 53.48 -14.38
C ASP A 422 -17.74 53.89 -13.07
N ALA A 423 -16.56 54.51 -13.18
CA ALA A 423 -15.61 54.73 -12.08
C ALA A 423 -16.18 55.53 -10.89
N LYS A 424 -17.10 56.48 -11.14
CA LYS A 424 -17.84 57.18 -10.05
C LYS A 424 -18.88 56.29 -9.37
N ALA A 425 -19.55 55.42 -10.13
CA ALA A 425 -20.56 54.50 -9.60
C ALA A 425 -19.91 53.36 -8.80
N GLN A 426 -18.76 52.86 -9.24
CA GLN A 426 -17.98 51.82 -8.56
C GLN A 426 -17.59 52.25 -7.13
N LYS A 427 -17.08 53.48 -6.94
CA LYS A 427 -16.79 54.04 -5.60
C LYS A 427 -18.03 54.07 -4.69
N LYS A 428 -19.17 54.53 -5.21
CA LYS A 428 -20.44 54.61 -4.46
C LYS A 428 -21.01 53.23 -4.10
N TYR A 429 -20.78 52.21 -4.93
CA TYR A 429 -21.13 50.82 -4.62
C TYR A 429 -20.29 50.30 -3.44
N LEU A 430 -18.97 50.50 -3.50
CA LEU A 430 -18.03 50.03 -2.46
C LEU A 430 -18.30 50.69 -1.09
N GLU A 431 -18.57 52.00 -1.03
CA GLU A 431 -18.94 52.68 0.21
C GLU A 431 -20.26 52.14 0.80
N LYS A 432 -21.30 52.01 -0.04
CA LYS A 432 -22.61 51.48 0.37
C LYS A 432 -22.53 50.02 0.82
N GLU A 433 -21.58 49.25 0.29
CA GLU A 433 -21.33 47.89 0.77
C GLU A 433 -20.57 47.87 2.10
N ARG A 434 -19.54 48.72 2.26
CA ARG A 434 -18.80 48.87 3.53
C ARG A 434 -19.74 49.24 4.68
N GLU A 435 -20.68 50.15 4.44
CA GLU A 435 -21.72 50.51 5.41
C GLU A 435 -22.67 49.33 5.72
N LYS A 436 -23.10 48.57 4.70
CA LYS A 436 -23.89 47.33 4.90
C LYS A 436 -23.13 46.25 5.67
N GLN A 437 -21.81 46.14 5.49
CA GLN A 437 -20.98 45.21 6.24
C GLN A 437 -20.85 45.66 7.71
N LEU A 438 -20.59 46.94 7.98
CA LEU A 438 -20.57 47.53 9.33
C LEU A 438 -21.91 47.35 10.06
N ARG A 439 -23.04 47.60 9.40
CA ARG A 439 -24.38 47.33 9.97
C ARG A 439 -24.60 45.84 10.27
N LYS A 440 -23.99 44.92 9.52
CA LYS A 440 -24.06 43.47 9.77
C LYS A 440 -23.11 43.00 10.88
N SER A 441 -21.89 43.56 10.99
CA SER A 441 -20.98 43.24 12.09
C SER A 441 -21.55 43.73 13.42
N ASN A 442 -22.08 44.95 13.46
CA ASN A 442 -22.65 45.52 14.68
C ASN A 442 -23.86 44.71 15.16
N LYS A 443 -24.76 44.30 14.24
CA LYS A 443 -25.88 43.40 14.56
C LYS A 443 -25.45 42.02 15.08
N ARG A 444 -24.29 41.49 14.65
CA ARG A 444 -23.74 40.22 15.15
C ARG A 444 -23.10 40.37 16.54
N MET A 445 -22.51 41.53 16.84
CA MET A 445 -21.98 41.82 18.18
C MET A 445 -23.12 41.94 19.21
N THR A 446 -24.21 42.65 18.86
CA THR A 446 -25.40 42.80 19.73
C THR A 446 -26.28 41.55 19.86
N GLN A 447 -25.89 40.41 19.28
CA GLN A 447 -26.55 39.11 19.46
C GLN A 447 -25.64 38.07 20.14
N ARG A 448 -24.42 38.47 20.53
CA ARG A 448 -23.44 37.63 21.25
C ARG A 448 -23.09 38.17 22.64
N ALA A 449 -23.52 39.39 22.95
CA ALA A 449 -23.67 39.93 24.31
C ALA A 449 -25.14 39.80 24.71
#